data_AF-A0A1I6V8Q9-F1
#
_entry.id   AF-A0A1I6V8Q9-F1
#
_cell.length_a   1.000
_cell.length_b   1.000
_cell.length_c   1.000
_cell.angle_alpha   90.00
_cell.angle_beta   90.00
_cell.angle_gamma   90.00
#
_symmetry.space_group_name_H-M   'P 1'
#
loop_
_entity.id
_entity.type
_entity.pdbx_description
1 polymer ?
#
loop_
_entity_poly.entity_id
_entity_poly.type
_entity_poly.pdbx_seq_one_letter_code
_entity_poly.pdbx_strand_id
1 'polypeptide(L)'
;MFSVSRIGLWARSATLLILTCVASVALTFGLAEMGQQSLFLFAALWILAVLALLAARAAVRRHRASRPLLLSRRALRRPPMPLPPLRQMRAELDRLLASPGPQDMQPESPEHAIRRILERGLICQNAREATDLSVRAVTEFWLLLVLLRASPDRAGGLARCFRQPDMVLELHDRVSRVAVAYAAAPAMPLARSA
;
A
#
# COMPACT_ATOMS: atom_id res chain seq x y z
N MET A 1 1.05 11.12 14.83
CA MET A 1 1.14 10.11 13.74
C MET A 1 0.67 10.76 12.45
N PHE A 2 1.61 11.16 11.58
CA PHE A 2 1.32 11.95 10.38
C PHE A 2 0.99 11.03 9.21
N SER A 3 -0.29 11.01 8.83
CA SER A 3 -0.85 10.19 7.77
C SER A 3 -0.27 10.57 6.40
N VAL A 4 0.42 9.63 5.75
CA VAL A 4 0.95 9.72 4.38
C VAL A 4 -0.16 10.02 3.35
N SER A 5 -1.42 9.75 3.70
CA SER A 5 -2.62 10.07 2.91
C SER A 5 -2.86 11.59 2.80
N ARG A 6 -2.38 12.41 3.75
CA ARG A 6 -2.48 13.87 3.66
C ARG A 6 -1.48 14.47 2.68
N ILE A 7 -0.33 13.83 2.45
CA ILE A 7 0.73 14.38 1.58
C ILE A 7 0.29 14.41 0.11
N GLY A 8 -0.46 13.40 -0.34
CA GLY A 8 -1.02 13.36 -1.70
C GLY A 8 -2.13 14.39 -1.95
N LEU A 9 -2.91 14.71 -0.90
CA LEU A 9 -3.96 15.74 -0.98
C LEU A 9 -3.33 17.14 -0.94
N TRP A 10 -2.35 17.38 -0.05
CA TRP A 10 -1.59 18.62 0.02
C TRP A 10 -0.82 18.93 -1.27
N ALA A 11 -0.31 17.92 -1.98
CA ALA A 11 0.35 18.12 -3.27
C ALA A 11 -0.63 18.56 -4.39
N ARG A 12 -1.89 18.10 -4.34
CA ARG A 12 -2.95 18.53 -5.26
C ARG A 12 -3.48 19.93 -4.90
N SER A 13 -3.63 20.20 -3.61
CA SER A 13 -4.00 21.51 -3.09
C SER A 13 -2.91 22.55 -3.36
N ALA A 14 -1.63 22.19 -3.24
CA ALA A 14 -0.49 23.08 -3.51
C ALA A 14 -0.39 23.44 -4.99
N THR A 15 -0.61 22.49 -5.90
CA THR A 15 -0.64 22.78 -7.34
C THR A 15 -1.83 23.66 -7.72
N LEU A 16 -3.02 23.43 -7.13
CA LEU A 16 -4.17 24.30 -7.32
C LEU A 16 -3.98 25.69 -6.71
N LEU A 17 -3.36 25.80 -5.53
CA LEU A 17 -3.03 27.07 -4.87
C LEU A 17 -1.99 27.87 -5.65
N ILE A 18 -0.96 27.22 -6.20
CA ILE A 18 0.02 27.89 -7.06
C ILE A 18 -0.66 28.37 -8.35
N LEU A 19 -1.53 27.55 -8.97
CA LEU A 19 -2.24 27.92 -10.19
C LEU A 19 -3.23 29.08 -9.95
N THR A 20 -3.92 29.09 -8.81
CA THR A 20 -4.82 30.19 -8.41
C THR A 20 -4.06 31.46 -8.00
N CYS A 21 -2.93 31.34 -7.30
CA CYS A 21 -2.06 32.50 -7.03
C CYS A 21 -1.51 33.10 -8.32
N VAL A 22 -1.06 32.28 -9.29
CA VAL A 22 -0.57 32.77 -10.59
C VAL A 22 -1.70 33.41 -11.40
N ALA A 23 -2.91 32.85 -11.38
CA ALA A 23 -4.08 33.45 -12.02
C ALA A 23 -4.48 34.78 -11.36
N SER A 24 -4.47 34.86 -10.01
CA SER A 24 -4.73 36.10 -9.27
C SER A 24 -3.67 37.17 -9.53
N VAL A 25 -2.39 36.80 -9.62
CA VAL A 25 -1.30 37.72 -9.95
C VAL A 25 -1.43 38.21 -11.40
N ALA A 26 -1.78 37.35 -12.34
CA ALA A 26 -2.05 37.75 -13.73
C ALA A 26 -3.28 38.67 -13.88
N LEU A 27 -4.31 38.47 -13.05
CA LEU A 27 -5.50 39.33 -13.00
C LEU A 27 -5.24 40.67 -12.31
N THR A 28 -4.36 40.71 -11.31
CA THR A 28 -4.03 41.95 -10.57
C THR A 28 -3.00 42.83 -11.28
N PHE A 29 -2.12 42.26 -12.11
CA PHE A 29 -1.06 43.01 -12.82
C PHE A 29 -1.43 43.61 -14.18
N GLY A 30 -2.70 43.54 -14.59
CA GLY A 30 -3.20 44.39 -15.68
C GLY A 30 -2.67 44.03 -17.06
N LEU A 31 -3.56 43.53 -17.91
CA LEU A 31 -3.36 43.32 -19.36
C LEU A 31 -3.12 44.63 -20.16
N ALA A 32 -2.92 45.77 -19.50
CA ALA A 32 -2.92 47.07 -20.16
C ALA A 32 -1.52 47.64 -20.46
N GLU A 33 -0.47 47.32 -19.69
CA GLU A 33 0.90 47.84 -19.95
C GLU A 33 2.00 46.85 -19.52
N MET A 34 2.01 45.64 -20.07
CA MET A 34 3.12 44.71 -19.85
C MET A 34 4.32 45.06 -20.75
N GLY A 35 5.25 45.86 -20.22
CA GLY A 35 6.56 46.06 -20.82
C GLY A 35 7.32 44.74 -21.00
N GLN A 36 8.22 44.65 -21.98
CA GLN A 36 8.88 43.42 -22.42
C GLN A 36 9.52 42.59 -21.28
N GLN A 37 9.99 43.24 -20.20
CA GLN A 37 10.54 42.58 -19.00
C GLN A 37 9.52 41.75 -18.21
N SER A 38 8.25 42.18 -18.16
CA SER A 38 7.18 41.45 -17.46
C SER A 38 6.79 40.15 -18.18
N LEU A 39 6.79 40.17 -19.52
CA LEU A 39 6.58 38.98 -20.35
C LEU A 39 7.69 37.94 -20.14
N PHE A 40 8.95 38.38 -20.01
CA PHE A 40 10.07 37.50 -19.70
C PHE A 40 9.92 36.82 -18.33
N LEU A 41 9.53 37.57 -17.29
CA LEU A 41 9.29 37.00 -15.96
C LEU A 41 8.12 36.01 -15.96
N PHE A 42 7.04 36.31 -16.68
CA PHE A 42 5.90 35.42 -16.80
C PHE A 42 6.28 34.12 -17.52
N ALA A 43 7.02 34.21 -18.64
CA ALA A 43 7.51 33.04 -19.35
C ALA A 43 8.47 32.19 -18.50
N ALA A 44 9.37 32.82 -17.75
CA ALA A 44 10.29 32.12 -16.84
C ALA A 44 9.54 31.39 -15.72
N LEU A 45 8.53 32.02 -15.11
CA LEU A 45 7.68 31.40 -14.08
C LEU A 45 6.89 30.21 -14.64
N TRP A 46 6.37 30.33 -15.86
CA TRP A 46 5.68 29.23 -16.54
C TRP A 46 6.61 28.04 -16.80
N ILE A 47 7.82 28.29 -17.31
CA ILE A 47 8.82 27.24 -17.52
C ILE A 47 9.16 26.56 -16.20
N LEU A 48 9.36 27.33 -15.13
CA LEU A 48 9.65 26.79 -13.79
C LEU A 48 8.48 25.93 -13.28
N ALA A 49 7.24 26.36 -13.48
CA ALA A 49 6.05 25.60 -13.10
C ALA A 49 5.93 24.27 -13.87
N VAL A 50 6.20 24.28 -15.17
CA VAL A 50 6.20 23.06 -16.00
C VAL A 50 7.32 22.11 -15.57
N LEU A 51 8.53 22.62 -15.33
CA LEU A 51 9.66 21.82 -14.84
C LEU A 51 9.35 21.22 -13.46
N ALA A 52 8.75 21.99 -12.55
CA ALA A 52 8.33 21.51 -11.24
C ALA A 52 7.27 20.40 -11.36
N LEU A 53 6.30 20.55 -12.28
CA LEU A 53 5.29 19.52 -12.54
C LEU A 53 5.91 18.23 -13.11
N LEU A 54 6.87 18.35 -14.03
CA LEU A 54 7.59 17.21 -14.61
C LEU A 54 8.46 16.52 -13.56
N ALA A 55 9.17 17.27 -12.73
CA ALA A 55 9.95 16.75 -11.61
C ALA A 55 9.07 16.05 -10.58
N ALA A 56 7.93 16.63 -10.22
CA ALA A 56 6.95 16.02 -9.33
C ALA A 56 6.38 14.73 -9.93
N ARG A 57 6.01 14.73 -11.21
CA ARG A 57 5.60 13.52 -11.94
C ARG A 57 6.69 12.47 -11.97
N ALA A 58 7.94 12.85 -12.21
CA ALA A 58 9.08 11.94 -12.23
C ALA A 58 9.34 11.35 -10.84
N ALA A 59 9.26 12.15 -9.77
CA ALA A 59 9.38 11.70 -8.39
C ALA A 59 8.26 10.73 -8.02
N VAL A 60 7.01 11.06 -8.34
CA VAL A 60 5.86 10.16 -8.13
C VAL A 60 6.01 8.87 -8.94
N ARG A 61 6.46 8.96 -10.19
CA ARG A 61 6.77 7.78 -11.03
C ARG A 61 7.90 6.96 -10.44
N ARG A 62 8.97 7.56 -9.92
CA ARG A 62 10.08 6.84 -9.25
C ARG A 62 9.62 6.16 -7.95
N HIS A 63 8.76 6.81 -7.18
CA HIS A 63 8.13 6.23 -6.00
C HIS A 63 7.18 5.07 -6.37
N ARG A 64 6.46 5.16 -7.49
CA ARG A 64 5.62 4.07 -8.01
C ARG A 64 6.41 2.95 -8.68
N ALA A 65 7.50 3.26 -9.36
CA ALA A 65 8.36 2.30 -10.06
C ALA A 65 9.26 1.51 -9.09
N SER A 66 9.55 2.09 -7.93
CA SER A 66 10.13 1.37 -6.80
C SER A 66 9.04 0.49 -6.20
N ARG A 67 8.78 -0.68 -6.80
CA ARG A 67 7.86 -1.69 -6.26
C ARG A 67 8.16 -1.84 -4.76
N PRO A 68 7.20 -1.55 -3.86
CA PRO A 68 7.48 -1.50 -2.44
C PRO A 68 7.76 -2.92 -1.97
N LEU A 69 9.05 -3.25 -1.89
CA LEU A 69 9.52 -4.44 -1.20
C LEU A 69 9.12 -4.27 0.25
N LEU A 70 8.21 -5.13 0.71
CA LEU A 70 7.73 -5.13 2.08
C LEU A 70 8.89 -5.45 3.03
N LEU A 71 9.82 -6.30 2.57
CA LEU A 71 11.01 -6.67 3.30
C LEU A 71 12.17 -5.71 3.06
N SER A 72 12.97 -5.53 4.11
CA SER A 72 14.27 -4.90 3.99
C SER A 72 15.21 -5.75 3.12
N ARG A 73 16.11 -5.11 2.38
CA ARG A 73 17.13 -5.82 1.57
C ARG A 73 17.98 -6.79 2.41
N ARG A 74 18.16 -6.50 3.70
CA ARG A 74 18.92 -7.33 4.64
C ARG A 74 18.17 -8.63 4.94
N ALA A 75 16.87 -8.55 5.20
CA ALA A 75 16.03 -9.73 5.45
C ALA A 75 15.93 -10.65 4.23
N LEU A 76 15.93 -10.10 3.02
CA LEU A 76 15.96 -10.91 1.78
C LEU A 76 17.29 -11.65 1.56
N ARG A 77 18.40 -11.12 2.07
CA ARG A 77 19.74 -11.77 1.98
C ARG A 77 19.98 -12.78 3.08
N ARG A 78 19.41 -12.54 4.26
CA ARG A 78 19.52 -13.42 5.44
C ARG A 78 18.11 -13.58 6.02
N PRO A 79 17.35 -14.56 5.53
CA PRO A 79 16.00 -14.78 6.02
C PRO A 79 16.04 -15.17 7.50
N PRO A 80 15.10 -14.68 8.33
CA PRO A 80 15.08 -14.93 9.77
C PRO A 80 14.73 -16.38 10.12
N MET A 81 14.27 -17.17 9.15
CA MET A 81 13.87 -18.56 9.30
C MET A 81 14.23 -19.36 8.05
N PRO A 82 14.38 -20.69 8.14
CA PRO A 82 14.51 -21.54 6.96
C PRO A 82 13.27 -21.36 6.08
N LEU A 83 13.51 -20.96 4.83
CA LEU A 83 12.44 -20.78 3.86
C LEU A 83 12.13 -22.13 3.20
N PRO A 84 10.85 -22.51 3.07
CA PRO A 84 10.49 -23.69 2.31
C PRO A 84 10.82 -23.50 0.81
N PRO A 85 10.82 -24.59 0.02
CA PRO A 85 11.01 -24.50 -1.43
C PRO A 85 10.00 -23.55 -2.10
N LEU A 86 10.44 -22.83 -3.13
CA LEU A 86 9.61 -21.84 -3.85
C LEU A 86 8.29 -22.41 -4.36
N ARG A 87 8.29 -23.66 -4.84
CA ARG A 87 7.07 -24.34 -5.31
C ARG A 87 6.05 -24.52 -4.20
N GLN A 88 6.49 -24.84 -2.98
CA GLN A 88 5.61 -25.00 -1.82
C GLN A 88 5.05 -23.65 -1.37
N MET A 89 5.88 -22.59 -1.36
CA MET A 89 5.42 -21.24 -1.04
C MET A 89 4.32 -20.76 -2.00
N ARG A 90 4.49 -20.99 -3.31
CA ARG A 90 3.48 -20.64 -4.31
C ARG A 90 2.19 -21.45 -4.13
N ALA A 91 2.30 -22.77 -3.98
CA ALA A 91 1.15 -23.63 -3.83
C ALA A 91 0.29 -23.25 -2.60
N GLU A 92 0.92 -22.90 -1.48
CA GLU A 92 0.20 -22.49 -0.28
C GLU A 92 -0.44 -21.10 -0.43
N LEU A 93 0.24 -20.15 -1.10
CA LEU A 93 -0.36 -18.86 -1.42
C LEU A 93 -1.56 -19.02 -2.38
N ASP A 94 -1.42 -19.81 -3.44
CA ASP A 94 -2.51 -20.10 -4.38
C ASP A 94 -3.68 -20.78 -3.68
N ARG A 95 -3.42 -21.74 -2.78
CA ARG A 95 -4.45 -22.40 -1.97
C ARG A 95 -5.25 -21.41 -1.12
N LEU A 96 -4.56 -20.47 -0.47
CA LEU A 96 -5.23 -19.45 0.36
C LEU A 96 -6.03 -18.43 -0.46
N LEU A 97 -5.54 -18.09 -1.65
CA LEU A 97 -6.23 -17.19 -2.57
C LEU A 97 -7.43 -17.86 -3.26
N ALA A 98 -7.35 -19.17 -3.49
CA ALA A 98 -8.42 -19.98 -4.08
C ALA A 98 -9.55 -20.33 -3.09
N SER A 99 -9.33 -20.18 -1.77
CA SER A 99 -10.36 -20.45 -0.75
C SER A 99 -11.58 -19.56 -0.98
N PRO A 100 -12.83 -20.06 -1.03
CA PRO A 100 -14.02 -19.29 -1.39
C PRO A 100 -14.26 -18.07 -0.46
N GLY A 101 -14.85 -17.01 -1.02
CA GLY A 101 -15.19 -15.79 -0.29
C GLY A 101 -16.32 -16.02 0.73
N PRO A 102 -16.55 -15.07 1.66
CA PRO A 102 -17.58 -15.21 2.67
C PRO A 102 -18.95 -15.20 1.99
N GLN A 103 -19.84 -16.07 2.46
CA GLN A 103 -21.27 -15.94 2.17
C GLN A 103 -21.83 -14.86 3.08
N ASP A 104 -22.63 -13.96 2.51
CA ASP A 104 -22.95 -12.58 2.97
C ASP A 104 -23.47 -12.38 4.42
N MET A 105 -23.56 -13.43 5.24
CA MET A 105 -24.09 -13.36 6.61
C MET A 105 -23.18 -13.96 7.70
N GLN A 106 -21.98 -14.44 7.38
CA GLN A 106 -21.06 -14.98 8.39
C GLN A 106 -20.04 -13.93 8.87
N PRO A 107 -19.69 -13.92 10.18
CA PRO A 107 -18.60 -13.09 10.68
C PRO A 107 -17.31 -13.39 9.91
N GLU A 108 -16.55 -12.33 9.59
CA GLU A 108 -15.33 -12.43 8.80
C GLU A 108 -14.33 -13.38 9.50
N SER A 109 -13.99 -14.50 8.85
CA SER A 109 -12.96 -15.41 9.36
C SER A 109 -11.57 -14.76 9.31
N PRO A 110 -10.68 -15.03 10.28
CA PRO A 110 -9.31 -14.52 10.24
C PRO A 110 -8.55 -14.94 8.98
N GLU A 111 -8.84 -16.12 8.42
CA GLU A 111 -8.24 -16.56 7.15
C GLU A 111 -8.70 -15.71 5.97
N HIS A 112 -9.95 -15.25 5.99
CA HIS A 112 -10.47 -14.33 4.98
C HIS A 112 -9.83 -12.95 5.07
N ALA A 113 -9.62 -12.44 6.30
CA ALA A 113 -8.91 -11.18 6.51
C ALA A 113 -7.47 -11.25 5.95
N ILE A 114 -6.77 -12.36 6.20
CA ILE A 114 -5.43 -12.62 5.62
C ILE A 114 -5.51 -12.67 4.09
N ARG A 115 -6.45 -13.42 3.51
CA ARG A 115 -6.66 -13.49 2.06
C ARG A 115 -6.83 -12.09 1.46
N ARG A 116 -7.71 -11.27 2.02
CA ARG A 116 -7.98 -9.90 1.55
C ARG A 116 -6.73 -9.00 1.60
N ILE A 117 -5.89 -9.17 2.64
CA ILE A 117 -4.60 -8.46 2.73
C ILE A 117 -3.65 -8.92 1.60
N LEU A 118 -3.57 -10.22 1.33
CA LEU A 118 -2.74 -10.77 0.26
C LEU A 118 -3.23 -10.36 -1.13
N GLU A 119 -4.54 -10.39 -1.39
CA GLU A 119 -5.14 -9.93 -2.66
C GLU A 119 -4.82 -8.45 -2.93
N ARG A 120 -4.94 -7.59 -1.92
CA ARG A 120 -4.51 -6.19 -2.04
C ARG A 120 -3.02 -6.08 -2.35
N GLY A 121 -2.20 -6.92 -1.72
CA GLY A 121 -0.77 -7.02 -2.02
C GLY A 121 -0.52 -7.39 -3.49
N LEU A 122 -1.23 -8.39 -4.02
CA LEU A 122 -1.10 -8.83 -5.42
C LEU A 122 -1.44 -7.71 -6.40
N ILE A 123 -2.53 -6.99 -6.15
CA ILE A 123 -2.93 -5.81 -6.92
C ILE A 123 -1.82 -4.75 -6.89
N CYS A 124 -1.21 -4.49 -5.72
CA CYS A 124 -0.09 -3.56 -5.60
C CYS A 124 1.16 -4.01 -6.37
N GLN A 125 1.37 -5.32 -6.54
CA GLN A 125 2.47 -5.88 -7.34
C GLN A 125 2.11 -6.04 -8.82
N ASN A 126 0.88 -5.68 -9.23
CA ASN A 126 0.33 -5.90 -10.57
C ASN A 126 0.39 -7.37 -11.01
N ALA A 127 0.18 -8.29 -10.06
CA ALA A 127 0.09 -9.73 -10.29
C ALA A 127 -1.37 -10.18 -10.12
N ARG A 128 -1.81 -11.15 -10.93
CA ARG A 128 -3.14 -11.74 -10.80
C ARG A 128 -3.11 -13.03 -9.99
N GLU A 129 -2.02 -13.78 -10.11
CA GLU A 129 -1.82 -15.08 -9.46
C GLU A 129 -0.47 -15.13 -8.71
N ALA A 130 -0.27 -16.11 -7.81
CA ALA A 130 1.02 -16.25 -7.13
C ALA A 130 2.14 -16.76 -8.06
N THR A 131 1.78 -17.33 -9.22
CA THR A 131 2.67 -17.76 -10.30
C THR A 131 3.38 -16.57 -10.96
N ASP A 132 2.66 -15.45 -11.14
CA ASP A 132 3.16 -14.20 -11.72
C ASP A 132 4.16 -13.47 -10.81
N LEU A 133 4.21 -13.82 -9.53
CA LEU A 133 5.10 -13.19 -8.57
C LEU A 133 6.56 -13.58 -8.80
N SER A 134 7.42 -12.57 -8.81
CA SER A 134 8.87 -12.77 -8.74
C SER A 134 9.27 -13.54 -7.48
N VAL A 135 10.38 -14.28 -7.53
CA VAL A 135 10.90 -15.06 -6.38
C VAL A 135 10.99 -14.23 -5.09
N ARG A 136 11.43 -12.97 -5.21
CA ARG A 136 11.51 -12.03 -4.07
C ARG A 136 10.13 -11.71 -3.54
N ALA A 137 9.18 -11.38 -4.41
CA ALA A 137 7.81 -11.09 -4.00
C ALA A 137 7.13 -12.30 -3.35
N VAL A 138 7.31 -13.52 -3.89
CA VAL A 138 6.81 -14.73 -3.23
C VAL A 138 7.36 -14.87 -1.81
N THR A 139 8.66 -14.62 -1.62
CA THR A 139 9.30 -14.68 -0.30
C THR A 139 8.75 -13.61 0.65
N GLU A 140 8.45 -12.41 0.15
CA GLU A 140 7.82 -11.34 0.94
C GLU A 140 6.42 -11.70 1.40
N PHE A 141 5.60 -12.22 0.50
CA PHE A 141 4.23 -12.62 0.81
C PHE A 141 4.22 -13.81 1.76
N TRP A 142 5.16 -14.74 1.61
CA TRP A 142 5.34 -15.84 2.54
C TRP A 142 5.69 -15.35 3.94
N LEU A 143 6.67 -14.46 4.08
CA LEU A 143 7.06 -13.92 5.38
C LEU A 143 5.96 -13.05 5.99
N LEU A 144 5.17 -12.35 5.17
CA LEU A 144 3.98 -11.64 5.62
C LEU A 144 2.91 -12.60 6.14
N LEU A 145 2.62 -13.68 5.41
CA LEU A 145 1.67 -14.72 5.85
C LEU A 145 2.10 -15.35 7.17
N VAL A 146 3.39 -15.69 7.31
CA VAL A 146 3.95 -16.24 8.55
C VAL A 146 3.81 -15.25 9.69
N LEU A 147 4.07 -13.96 9.45
CA LEU A 147 3.90 -12.93 10.46
C LEU A 147 2.43 -12.80 10.87
N LEU A 148 1.49 -12.73 9.93
CA LEU A 148 0.06 -12.59 10.22
C LEU A 148 -0.52 -13.77 11.01
N ARG A 149 0.10 -14.95 10.91
CA ARG A 149 -0.27 -16.16 11.67
C ARG A 149 0.53 -16.35 12.96
N ALA A 150 1.58 -15.56 13.20
CA ALA A 150 2.46 -15.75 14.34
C ALA A 150 1.81 -15.25 15.64
N SER A 151 2.29 -15.77 16.79
CA SER A 151 1.98 -15.20 18.11
C SER A 151 2.54 -13.77 18.23
N PRO A 152 1.97 -12.91 19.07
CA PRO A 152 2.39 -11.50 19.20
C PRO A 152 3.89 -11.36 19.49
N ASP A 153 4.45 -12.23 20.35
CA ASP A 153 5.89 -12.22 20.68
C ASP A 153 6.78 -12.48 19.45
N ARG A 154 6.35 -13.40 18.59
CA ARG A 154 7.10 -13.78 17.38
C ARG A 154 6.85 -12.81 16.22
N ALA A 155 5.67 -12.21 16.15
CA ALA A 155 5.31 -11.19 15.17
C ALA A 155 6.21 -9.95 15.33
N GLY A 156 6.51 -9.52 16.57
CA GLY A 156 7.42 -8.41 16.84
C GLY A 156 8.84 -8.63 16.29
N GLY A 157 9.38 -9.84 16.44
CA GLY A 157 10.68 -10.20 15.87
C GLY A 157 10.68 -10.20 14.35
N LEU A 158 9.64 -10.76 13.74
CA LEU A 158 9.48 -10.81 12.28
C LEU A 158 9.24 -9.42 11.68
N ALA A 159 8.48 -8.54 12.34
CA ALA A 159 8.16 -7.20 11.87
C ALA A 159 9.41 -6.35 11.59
N ARG A 160 10.48 -6.52 12.38
CA ARG A 160 11.77 -5.84 12.17
C ARG A 160 12.44 -6.17 10.84
N CYS A 161 12.07 -7.30 10.21
CA CYS A 161 12.57 -7.66 8.89
C CYS A 161 11.93 -6.84 7.78
N PHE A 162 10.78 -6.21 8.06
CA PHE A 162 10.03 -5.37 7.14
C PHE A 162 10.53 -3.93 7.16
N ARG A 163 10.35 -3.23 6.04
CA ARG A 163 10.75 -1.82 5.92
C ARG A 163 9.85 -0.88 6.74
N GLN A 164 8.61 -1.29 7.01
CA GLN A 164 7.61 -0.57 7.80
C GLN A 164 7.07 -1.50 8.89
N PRO A 165 7.82 -1.71 9.99
CA PRO A 165 7.44 -2.65 11.04
C PRO A 165 6.09 -2.31 11.66
N ASP A 166 5.84 -1.03 11.95
CA ASP A 166 4.62 -0.57 12.63
C ASP A 166 3.36 -0.89 11.84
N MET A 167 3.39 -0.67 10.52
CA MET A 167 2.26 -0.95 9.64
C MET A 167 1.93 -2.45 9.59
N VAL A 168 2.97 -3.30 9.60
CA VAL A 168 2.78 -4.75 9.52
C VAL A 168 2.27 -5.32 10.85
N LEU A 169 2.69 -4.73 11.98
CA LEU A 169 2.11 -5.03 13.29
C LEU A 169 0.66 -4.57 13.40
N GLU A 170 0.32 -3.39 12.89
CA GLU A 170 -1.07 -2.92 12.86
C GLU A 170 -1.98 -3.87 12.05
N LEU A 171 -1.47 -4.44 10.94
CA LEU A 171 -2.17 -5.46 10.18
C LEU A 171 -2.35 -6.76 10.96
N HIS A 172 -1.31 -7.21 11.68
CA HIS A 172 -1.39 -8.39 12.56
C HIS A 172 -2.41 -8.19 13.68
N ASP A 173 -2.39 -7.04 14.35
CA ASP A 173 -3.36 -6.69 15.39
C ASP A 173 -4.78 -6.64 14.83
N ARG A 174 -4.94 -6.14 13.60
CA ARG A 174 -6.24 -6.13 12.92
C ARG A 174 -6.76 -7.54 12.67
N VAL A 175 -5.92 -8.45 12.18
CA VAL A 175 -6.30 -9.87 11.99
C VAL A 175 -6.62 -10.52 13.33
N SER A 176 -5.84 -10.23 14.37
CA SER A 176 -6.07 -10.73 15.73
C SER A 176 -7.42 -10.27 16.29
N ARG A 177 -7.79 -9.00 16.08
CA ARG A 177 -9.12 -8.47 16.44
C ARG A 177 -10.25 -9.19 15.69
N VAL A 178 -10.06 -9.47 14.40
CA VAL A 178 -11.03 -10.25 13.60
C VAL A 178 -11.15 -11.68 14.15
N ALA A 179 -10.03 -12.32 14.51
CA ALA A 179 -10.04 -13.65 15.10
C ALA A 179 -10.83 -13.69 16.43
N VAL A 180 -10.61 -12.71 17.30
CA VAL A 180 -11.35 -12.57 18.57
C VAL A 180 -12.84 -12.35 18.33
N ALA A 181 -13.19 -11.46 17.39
CA ALA A 181 -14.58 -11.20 17.04
C ALA A 181 -15.27 -12.42 16.43
N TYR A 182 -14.57 -13.17 15.58
CA TYR A 182 -15.06 -14.42 14.99
C TYR A 182 -15.30 -15.49 16.06
N ALA A 183 -14.37 -15.65 17.01
CA ALA A 183 -14.51 -16.61 18.11
C ALA A 183 -15.62 -16.22 19.10
N ALA A 184 -15.88 -14.93 19.28
CA ALA A 184 -16.94 -14.41 20.13
C ALA A 184 -18.33 -14.42 19.45
N ALA A 185 -18.39 -14.62 18.14
CA ALA A 185 -19.66 -14.69 17.44
C ALA A 185 -20.41 -15.97 17.87
N PRO A 186 -21.65 -15.86 18.38
CA PRO A 186 -22.42 -17.05 18.73
C PRO A 186 -22.60 -17.89 17.46
N ALA A 187 -22.34 -19.19 17.56
CA ALA A 187 -22.74 -20.14 16.53
C ALA A 187 -24.26 -20.04 16.40
N MET A 188 -24.73 -19.20 15.48
CA MET A 188 -26.14 -18.99 15.24
C MET A 188 -26.69 -20.37 14.86
N PRO A 189 -27.57 -20.97 15.68
CA PRO A 189 -28.07 -22.30 15.39
C PRO A 189 -28.79 -22.19 14.06
N LEU A 190 -28.36 -22.97 13.07
CA LEU A 190 -29.09 -23.21 11.85
C LEU A 190 -30.51 -23.56 12.27
N ALA A 191 -31.43 -22.60 12.11
CA ALA A 191 -32.85 -22.85 12.23
C ALA A 191 -33.14 -23.95 11.22
N ARG A 192 -33.35 -25.17 11.73
CA ARG A 192 -33.86 -26.30 10.97
C ARG A 192 -35.15 -25.81 10.32
N SER A 193 -35.13 -25.61 9.01
CA SER A 193 -36.33 -25.47 8.21
C SER A 193 -37.12 -26.78 8.36
N ALA A 194 -38.31 -26.66 8.95
CA ALA A 194 -39.36 -27.66 8.90
C ALA A 194 -39.94 -27.79 7.48
#